data_AF-A0A2J8B313-F1
#
_entry.id   AF-A0A2J8B313-F1
#
_cell.length_a   1.000
_cell.length_b   1.000
_cell.length_c   1.000
_cell.angle_alpha   90.00
_cell.angle_beta   90.00
_cell.angle_gamma   90.00
#
_symmetry.space_group_name_H-M   'P 1'
#
loop_
_entity.id
_entity.type
_entity.pdbx_description
1 polymer ?
#
loop_
_entity_poly.entity_id
_entity_poly.type
_entity_poly.pdbx_seq_one_letter_code
_entity_poly.pdbx_strand_id
1 'polypeptide(L)'
;MINKGNYLRNIPIELREYKQWLWFKKIRKQGLKGKEKILKLPVSPITLKSDDWNNKEQWADFETAVNNIEGSGCDGLSFVLSRDDPFVCIDLDNVNNKKLDMFINDFNGTYVEISQSGKGIHIFVKGQIEKNFNNQLEKVEMYQENRCIAMTGDIHKFENSSVRKIISKQGELDKYYRLFAPKDSIRKKILTYQRSNSVPETDKVIETMCRYNAKAKALFEGSYTSGDASKDDFRLILFLNSFTHGNAEMMREIFLQSALNRIDDRSKRRTEEGYLRYLDESINKAVKKGWGQYWEYNYHRDGGGHALE
;
A
#
# COMPACT_ATOMS: atom_id res chain seq x y z
N MET A 1 13.01 30.90 -2.24
CA MET A 1 12.77 31.87 -3.31
C MET A 1 12.52 31.08 -4.58
N ILE A 2 11.55 31.47 -5.41
CA ILE A 2 11.31 30.82 -6.70
C ILE A 2 12.57 31.00 -7.57
N ASN A 3 13.09 29.92 -8.14
CA ASN A 3 14.22 29.97 -9.06
C ASN A 3 13.73 29.64 -10.48
N LYS A 4 13.17 30.65 -11.15
CA LYS A 4 12.66 30.52 -12.53
C LYS A 4 13.73 30.00 -13.49
N GLY A 5 14.99 30.38 -13.29
CA GLY A 5 16.11 29.88 -14.08
C GLY A 5 16.31 28.37 -13.99
N ASN A 6 16.10 27.77 -12.82
CA ASN A 6 16.15 26.31 -12.67
C ASN A 6 15.03 25.61 -13.43
N TYR A 7 13.80 26.15 -13.40
CA TYR A 7 12.69 25.61 -14.18
C TYR A 7 13.01 25.58 -15.68
N LEU A 8 13.48 26.72 -16.22
CA LEU A 8 13.77 26.86 -17.64
C LEU A 8 14.97 26.02 -18.10
N ARG A 9 15.97 25.80 -17.23
CA ARG A 9 17.18 25.04 -17.61
C ARG A 9 17.06 23.55 -17.37
N ASN A 10 16.41 23.12 -16.29
CA ASN A 10 16.62 21.76 -15.76
C ASN A 10 15.39 20.85 -15.84
N ILE A 11 14.17 21.38 -15.84
CA ILE A 11 12.97 20.54 -15.98
C ILE A 11 13.01 19.87 -17.37
N PRO A 12 12.86 18.54 -17.49
CA PRO A 12 12.93 17.85 -18.78
C PRO A 12 11.89 18.37 -19.78
N ILE A 13 12.25 18.41 -21.07
CA ILE A 13 11.33 18.83 -22.14
C ILE A 13 10.09 17.94 -22.18
N GLU A 14 10.24 16.66 -21.86
CA GLU A 14 9.17 15.67 -21.83
C GLU A 14 8.06 16.03 -20.84
N LEU A 15 8.35 16.72 -19.72
CA LEU A 15 7.29 17.22 -18.82
C LEU A 15 6.67 18.53 -19.35
N ARG A 16 7.48 19.39 -19.99
CA ARG A 16 7.05 20.71 -20.45
C ARG A 16 6.04 20.61 -21.60
N GLU A 17 6.12 19.56 -22.41
CA GLU A 17 5.21 19.29 -23.54
C GLU A 17 3.77 18.99 -23.09
N TYR A 18 3.55 18.62 -21.82
CA TYR A 18 2.22 18.34 -21.30
C TYR A 18 1.57 19.58 -20.69
N LYS A 19 0.29 19.80 -21.01
CA LYS A 19 -0.57 20.83 -20.41
C LYS A 19 -1.06 20.39 -19.03
N GLN A 20 -0.13 20.20 -18.11
CA GLN A 20 -0.33 19.62 -16.79
C GLN A 20 0.29 20.48 -15.68
N TRP A 21 0.47 21.79 -15.93
CA TRP A 21 1.16 22.69 -15.03
C TRP A 21 0.19 23.51 -14.19
N LEU A 22 0.49 23.55 -12.90
CA LEU A 22 -0.15 24.36 -11.89
C LEU A 22 0.89 25.17 -11.13
N TRP A 23 0.44 26.09 -10.28
CA TRP A 23 1.25 26.63 -9.20
C TRP A 23 0.94 25.92 -7.90
N PHE A 24 1.80 26.05 -6.90
CA PHE A 24 1.43 25.72 -5.53
C PHE A 24 1.68 26.89 -4.58
N LYS A 25 0.81 27.03 -3.59
CA LYS A 25 0.94 27.99 -2.49
C LYS A 25 1.11 27.26 -1.16
N LYS A 26 2.09 27.69 -0.37
CA LYS A 26 2.35 27.16 0.97
C LYS A 26 1.44 27.84 1.96
N ILE A 27 0.64 27.05 2.66
CA ILE A 27 -0.24 27.51 3.73
C ILE A 27 0.15 26.81 5.02
N ARG A 28 0.37 27.59 6.08
CA ARG A 28 0.58 27.05 7.42
C ARG A 28 -0.77 26.67 8.01
N LYS A 29 -0.87 25.43 8.46
CA LYS A 29 -2.04 24.91 9.19
C LYS A 29 -1.57 24.40 10.55
N GLN A 30 -2.28 24.77 11.61
CA GLN A 30 -2.09 24.13 12.90
C GLN A 30 -2.53 22.65 12.80
N GLY A 31 -1.60 21.75 13.02
CA GLY A 31 -1.86 20.33 13.15
C GLY A 31 -2.34 19.95 14.54
N LEU A 32 -2.69 18.68 14.71
CA LEU A 32 -3.02 18.09 16.00
C LEU A 32 -1.84 18.27 16.97
N LYS A 33 -2.12 18.63 18.23
CA LYS A 33 -1.12 18.91 19.29
C LYS A 33 -0.22 20.14 19.05
N GLY A 34 -0.69 21.14 18.31
CA GLY A 34 0.01 22.43 18.15
C GLY A 34 1.22 22.39 17.20
N LYS A 35 1.48 21.26 16.52
CA LYS A 35 2.54 21.19 15.51
C LYS A 35 2.09 21.90 14.23
N GLU A 36 2.84 22.89 13.77
CA GLU A 36 2.60 23.50 12.46
C GLU A 36 2.87 22.49 11.33
N LYS A 37 1.94 22.43 10.37
CA LYS A 37 2.10 21.68 9.11
C LYS A 37 2.01 22.65 7.94
N ILE A 38 2.93 22.51 7.00
CA ILE A 38 2.87 23.25 5.73
C ILE A 38 2.07 22.39 4.74
N LEU A 39 0.97 22.96 4.24
CA LEU A 39 0.22 22.44 3.10
C LEU A 39 0.69 23.13 1.82
N LYS A 40 0.71 22.39 0.71
CA LYS A 40 0.97 22.93 -0.63
C LYS A 40 -0.35 22.85 -1.39
N LEU A 41 -1.07 23.96 -1.51
CA LEU A 41 -2.32 24.02 -2.26
C LEU A 41 -2.03 24.26 -3.73
N PRO A 42 -2.49 23.40 -4.65
CA PRO A 42 -2.42 23.69 -6.07
C PRO A 42 -3.28 24.91 -6.42
N VAL A 43 -2.81 25.73 -7.35
CA VAL A 43 -3.51 26.92 -7.86
C VAL A 43 -3.41 26.90 -9.37
N SER A 44 -4.53 27.07 -10.06
CA SER A 44 -4.60 27.17 -11.52
C SER A 44 -3.95 28.45 -12.02
N PRO A 45 -2.99 28.39 -12.96
CA PRO A 45 -2.48 29.56 -13.66
C PRO A 45 -3.52 30.19 -14.60
N ILE A 46 -4.59 29.46 -14.94
CA ILE A 46 -5.65 29.90 -15.86
C ILE A 46 -6.77 30.60 -15.10
N THR A 47 -7.33 29.93 -14.09
CA THR A 47 -8.51 30.44 -13.37
C THR A 47 -8.14 31.20 -12.09
N LEU A 48 -6.88 31.08 -11.64
CA LEU A 48 -6.37 31.59 -10.36
C LEU A 48 -7.03 30.97 -9.12
N LYS A 49 -7.78 29.88 -9.29
CA LYS A 49 -8.45 29.17 -8.20
C LYS A 49 -7.69 27.92 -7.76
N SER A 50 -8.05 27.39 -6.60
CA SER A 50 -7.42 26.19 -6.00
C SER A 50 -8.38 25.01 -5.86
N ASP A 51 -9.67 25.22 -6.14
CA ASP A 51 -10.67 24.16 -6.25
C ASP A 51 -10.49 23.38 -7.55
N ASP A 52 -10.94 22.11 -7.53
CA ASP A 52 -10.96 21.21 -8.70
C ASP A 52 -9.64 21.15 -9.49
N TRP A 53 -8.51 21.29 -8.79
CA TRP A 53 -7.18 21.32 -9.40
C TRP A 53 -6.87 20.08 -10.24
N ASN A 54 -7.57 18.97 -10.05
CA ASN A 54 -7.41 17.73 -10.80
C ASN A 54 -8.30 17.66 -12.07
N ASN A 55 -9.02 18.73 -12.41
CA ASN A 55 -9.68 18.91 -13.70
C ASN A 55 -8.71 19.52 -14.73
N LYS A 56 -8.66 18.94 -15.93
CA LYS A 56 -7.80 19.37 -17.06
C LYS A 56 -7.98 20.84 -17.44
N GLU A 57 -9.18 21.40 -17.26
CA GLU A 57 -9.46 22.81 -17.53
C GLU A 57 -8.69 23.77 -16.61
N GLN A 58 -8.22 23.29 -15.46
CA GLN A 58 -7.42 24.07 -14.53
C GLN A 58 -5.93 24.06 -14.90
N TRP A 59 -5.49 23.18 -15.80
CA TRP A 59 -4.08 22.95 -16.09
C TRP A 59 -3.59 23.84 -17.23
N ALA A 60 -2.43 24.46 -17.03
CA ALA A 60 -1.77 25.27 -18.04
C ALA A 60 -0.68 24.49 -18.78
N ASP A 61 -0.25 25.01 -19.92
CA ASP A 61 1.06 24.67 -20.47
C ASP A 61 2.20 25.24 -19.61
N PHE A 62 3.41 24.70 -19.82
CA PHE A 62 4.60 25.08 -19.05
C PHE A 62 4.92 26.56 -19.16
N GLU A 63 4.86 27.12 -20.38
CA GLU A 63 5.23 28.51 -20.65
C GLU A 63 4.29 29.49 -19.95
N THR A 64 2.98 29.24 -20.01
CA THR A 64 1.98 30.02 -19.30
C THR A 64 2.23 29.99 -17.79
N ALA A 65 2.50 28.81 -17.23
CA ALA A 65 2.73 28.66 -15.80
C ALA A 65 4.04 29.32 -15.34
N VAL A 66 5.16 29.11 -16.05
CA VAL A 66 6.48 29.61 -15.65
C VAL A 66 6.63 31.11 -15.88
N ASN A 67 5.98 31.68 -16.89
CA ASN A 67 6.11 33.11 -17.19
C ASN A 67 5.35 33.98 -16.19
N ASN A 68 4.27 33.48 -15.62
CA ASN A 68 3.39 34.23 -14.72
C ASN A 68 3.61 33.92 -13.21
N ILE A 69 4.52 33.00 -12.85
CA ILE A 69 4.71 32.56 -11.45
C ILE A 69 5.14 33.69 -10.50
N GLU A 70 5.99 34.63 -10.94
CA GLU A 70 6.52 35.69 -10.06
C GLU A 70 5.43 36.68 -9.61
N GLY A 71 4.44 36.96 -10.47
CA GLY A 71 3.30 37.82 -10.16
C GLY A 71 2.12 37.10 -9.50
N SER A 72 2.16 35.76 -9.41
CA SER A 72 1.03 34.94 -8.95
C SER A 72 0.76 35.00 -7.43
N GLY A 73 1.73 35.43 -6.63
CA GLY A 73 1.68 35.29 -5.17
C GLY A 73 1.68 33.84 -4.66
N CYS A 74 2.11 32.89 -5.51
CA CYS A 74 2.36 31.49 -5.18
C CYS A 74 3.85 31.22 -4.90
N ASP A 75 4.18 30.00 -4.47
CA ASP A 75 5.50 29.63 -3.99
C ASP A 75 6.34 28.81 -4.99
N GLY A 76 5.75 28.37 -6.10
CA GLY A 76 6.45 27.65 -7.17
C GLY A 76 5.51 26.91 -8.12
N LEU A 77 6.11 26.22 -9.08
CA LEU A 77 5.40 25.37 -10.05
C LEU A 77 5.08 23.99 -9.46
N SER A 78 4.02 23.39 -9.97
CA SER A 78 3.71 21.99 -9.71
C SER A 78 3.20 21.29 -10.97
N PHE A 79 3.51 20.01 -11.10
CA PHE A 79 3.10 19.18 -12.22
C PHE A 79 2.04 18.18 -11.76
N VAL A 80 0.94 18.07 -12.51
CA VAL A 80 -0.13 17.10 -12.24
C VAL A 80 0.19 15.79 -12.93
N LEU A 81 0.26 14.69 -12.18
CA LEU A 81 0.33 13.34 -12.72
C LEU A 81 -1.08 12.84 -13.07
N SER A 82 -1.21 12.19 -14.22
CA SER A 82 -2.48 11.71 -14.77
C SER A 82 -2.30 10.37 -15.49
N ARG A 83 -3.40 9.67 -15.77
CA ARG A 83 -3.35 8.40 -16.54
C ARG A 83 -2.96 8.60 -18.01
N ASP A 84 -3.03 9.83 -18.52
CA ASP A 84 -2.78 10.14 -19.93
C ASP A 84 -1.30 10.49 -20.20
N ASP A 85 -0.47 10.49 -19.16
CA ASP A 85 0.98 10.68 -19.25
C ASP A 85 1.73 9.41 -18.80
N PRO A 86 2.97 9.22 -19.28
CA PRO A 86 3.74 8.02 -18.96
C PRO A 86 4.51 8.13 -17.64
N PHE A 87 4.29 9.17 -16.83
CA PHE A 87 5.20 9.51 -15.75
C PHE A 87 4.79 8.89 -14.41
N VAL A 88 5.80 8.36 -13.72
CA VAL A 88 5.72 7.99 -12.31
C VAL A 88 6.68 8.90 -11.55
N CYS A 89 6.19 9.50 -10.46
CA CYS A 89 7.03 10.23 -9.51
C CYS A 89 7.23 9.36 -8.27
N ILE A 90 8.49 9.11 -7.93
CA ILE A 90 8.90 8.56 -6.65
C ILE A 90 9.28 9.74 -5.75
N ASP A 91 8.58 9.91 -4.63
CA ASP A 91 8.85 10.96 -3.65
C ASP A 91 9.47 10.32 -2.40
N LEU A 92 10.70 10.74 -2.09
CA LEU A 92 11.46 10.27 -0.94
C LEU A 92 11.63 11.42 0.04
N ASP A 93 10.95 11.35 1.20
CA ASP A 93 11.04 12.39 2.22
C ASP A 93 11.93 11.95 3.38
N ASN A 94 13.04 12.66 3.61
CA ASN A 94 13.89 12.47 4.80
C ASN A 94 14.34 10.99 5.02
N VAL A 95 14.74 10.32 3.94
CA VAL A 95 15.33 8.99 3.94
C VAL A 95 16.82 9.03 4.32
N ASN A 96 17.38 7.92 4.81
CA ASN A 96 18.82 7.84 5.11
C ASN A 96 19.66 7.71 3.82
N ASN A 97 20.95 8.04 3.90
CA ASN A 97 21.86 8.05 2.75
C ASN A 97 21.93 6.69 2.04
N LYS A 98 22.01 5.58 2.78
CA LYS A 98 22.05 4.23 2.17
C LYS A 98 20.83 3.97 1.27
N LYS A 99 19.64 4.34 1.72
CA LYS A 99 18.41 4.20 0.94
C LYS A 99 18.42 5.16 -0.25
N LEU A 100 18.81 6.41 -0.03
CA LEU A 100 18.94 7.41 -1.10
C LEU A 100 19.87 6.91 -2.22
N ASP A 101 21.08 6.46 -1.89
CA ASP A 101 22.07 5.97 -2.85
C ASP A 101 21.54 4.77 -3.65
N MET A 102 20.81 3.87 -2.99
CA MET A 102 20.16 2.73 -3.64
C MET A 102 19.18 3.19 -4.73
N PHE A 103 18.30 4.16 -4.44
CA PHE A 103 17.39 4.73 -5.45
C PHE A 103 18.14 5.49 -6.55
N ILE A 104 19.12 6.32 -6.21
CA ILE A 104 19.88 7.10 -7.21
C ILE A 104 20.62 6.18 -8.18
N ASN A 105 21.20 5.08 -7.69
CA ASN A 105 21.90 4.12 -8.55
C ASN A 105 20.93 3.36 -9.48
N ASP A 106 19.85 2.80 -8.94
CA ASP A 106 18.91 2.00 -9.74
C ASP A 106 18.13 2.87 -10.73
N PHE A 107 17.79 4.10 -10.34
CA PHE A 107 17.13 5.09 -11.21
C PHE A 107 18.11 6.05 -11.91
N ASN A 108 19.41 5.74 -11.95
CA ASN A 108 20.42 6.58 -12.60
C ASN A 108 20.08 6.87 -14.07
N GLY A 109 20.37 8.09 -14.52
CA GLY A 109 20.12 8.53 -15.89
C GLY A 109 18.68 8.96 -16.16
N THR A 110 17.85 9.08 -15.12
CA THR A 110 16.54 9.75 -15.21
C THR A 110 16.56 11.11 -14.49
N TYR A 111 15.48 11.87 -14.60
CA TYR A 111 15.36 13.15 -13.92
C TYR A 111 15.16 12.98 -12.41
N VAL A 112 16.08 13.56 -11.64
CA VAL A 112 16.02 13.66 -10.18
C VAL A 112 16.19 15.12 -9.77
N GLU A 113 15.30 15.60 -8.91
CA GLU A 113 15.39 16.92 -8.30
C GLU A 113 15.26 16.87 -6.77
N ILE A 114 15.83 17.87 -6.10
CA ILE A 114 15.63 18.09 -4.67
C ILE A 114 14.22 18.62 -4.48
N SER A 115 13.46 18.04 -3.55
CA SER A 115 12.10 18.48 -3.29
C SER A 115 12.09 19.88 -2.66
N GLN A 116 10.95 20.57 -2.73
CA GLN A 116 10.82 21.93 -2.20
C GLN A 116 11.21 22.06 -0.70
N SER A 117 11.12 20.99 0.09
CA SER A 117 11.52 21.02 1.51
C SER A 117 13.05 21.10 1.70
N GLY A 118 13.83 20.78 0.67
CA GLY A 118 15.29 20.65 0.71
C GLY A 118 15.79 19.36 1.40
N LYS A 119 14.88 18.56 1.96
CA LYS A 119 15.20 17.34 2.74
C LYS A 119 14.86 16.04 2.02
N GLY A 120 14.05 16.12 0.98
CA GLY A 120 13.65 14.99 0.16
C GLY A 120 14.04 15.19 -1.31
N ILE A 121 13.69 14.21 -2.13
CA ILE A 121 13.91 14.25 -3.57
C ILE A 121 12.69 13.72 -4.33
N HIS A 122 12.54 14.18 -5.56
CA HIS A 122 11.62 13.58 -6.53
C HIS A 122 12.43 12.91 -7.63
N ILE A 123 12.05 11.68 -7.97
CA ILE A 123 12.60 10.93 -9.11
C ILE A 123 11.45 10.74 -10.10
N PHE A 124 11.58 11.26 -11.31
CA PHE A 124 10.62 11.06 -12.39
C PHE A 124 11.14 9.97 -13.33
N VAL A 125 10.26 9.04 -13.68
CA VAL A 125 10.58 7.89 -14.54
C VAL A 125 9.38 7.54 -15.40
N LYS A 126 9.61 7.00 -16.61
CA LYS A 126 8.52 6.49 -17.45
C LYS A 126 8.18 5.05 -17.11
N GLY A 127 6.90 4.75 -16.93
CA GLY A 127 6.40 3.41 -16.67
C GLY A 127 5.01 3.41 -16.07
N GLN A 128 4.62 2.27 -15.51
CA GLN A 128 3.31 2.09 -14.89
C GLN A 128 3.44 1.40 -13.53
N ILE A 129 2.55 1.74 -12.62
CA ILE A 129 2.40 1.08 -11.33
C ILE A 129 0.94 0.67 -11.16
N GLU A 130 0.69 -0.38 -10.39
CA GLU A 130 -0.68 -0.87 -10.19
C GLU A 130 -1.55 0.17 -9.47
N LYS A 131 -1.00 0.83 -8.44
CA LYS A 131 -1.70 1.85 -7.68
C LYS A 131 -0.72 2.80 -6.99
N ASN A 132 -1.07 4.07 -6.91
CA ASN A 132 -0.36 5.01 -6.03
C ASN A 132 -0.26 4.48 -4.59
N PHE A 133 0.89 4.69 -3.95
CA PHE A 133 1.04 4.40 -2.52
C PHE A 133 1.85 5.45 -1.79
N ASN A 134 1.62 5.50 -0.48
CA ASN A 134 2.38 6.29 0.47
C ASN A 134 2.75 5.38 1.65
N ASN A 135 4.00 4.94 1.70
CA ASN A 135 4.52 4.16 2.81
C ASN A 135 5.24 5.08 3.80
N GLN A 136 4.49 5.57 4.79
CA GLN A 136 4.99 6.51 5.80
C GLN A 136 6.09 5.92 6.69
N LEU A 137 6.10 4.60 6.91
CA LEU A 137 7.11 3.92 7.72
C LEU A 137 8.46 3.93 7.01
N GLU A 138 8.45 3.57 5.73
CA GLU A 138 9.65 3.52 4.90
C GLU A 138 10.03 4.87 4.30
N LYS A 139 9.13 5.87 4.39
CA LYS A 139 9.22 7.20 3.80
C LYS A 139 9.42 7.17 2.28
N VAL A 140 8.71 6.27 1.63
CA VAL A 140 8.70 6.09 0.17
C VAL A 140 7.27 6.25 -0.32
N GLU A 141 7.08 7.17 -1.26
CA GLU A 141 5.81 7.35 -1.96
C GLU A 141 6.02 7.18 -3.46
N MET A 142 5.01 6.65 -4.16
CA MET A 142 5.05 6.45 -5.60
C MET A 142 3.69 6.78 -6.19
N TYR A 143 3.67 7.69 -7.17
CA TYR A 143 2.45 8.22 -7.77
C TYR A 143 2.56 8.20 -9.30
N GLN A 144 1.48 7.81 -9.96
CA GLN A 144 1.31 7.89 -11.42
C GLN A 144 0.11 8.75 -11.83
N GLU A 145 -0.86 8.96 -10.93
CA GLU A 145 -2.06 9.72 -11.25
C GLU A 145 -2.59 10.54 -10.08
N ASN A 146 -3.48 11.51 -10.34
CA ASN A 146 -4.24 12.26 -9.34
C ASN A 146 -3.37 12.79 -8.18
N ARG A 147 -2.16 13.26 -8.52
CA ARG A 147 -1.21 13.85 -7.58
C ARG A 147 -0.52 15.03 -8.21
N CYS A 148 -0.47 16.14 -7.49
CA CYS A 148 0.28 17.32 -7.88
C CYS A 148 1.65 17.30 -7.20
N ILE A 149 2.73 17.29 -7.98
CA ILE A 149 4.12 17.26 -7.51
C ILE A 149 4.68 18.68 -7.55
N ALA A 150 5.17 19.19 -6.43
CA ALA A 150 5.78 20.51 -6.36
C ALA A 150 7.18 20.49 -6.99
N MET A 151 7.35 21.17 -8.11
CA MET A 151 8.56 21.12 -8.92
C MET A 151 9.60 22.16 -8.46
N THR A 152 10.88 21.79 -8.51
CA THR A 152 11.98 22.70 -8.15
C THR A 152 12.95 22.97 -9.30
N GLY A 153 13.12 22.03 -10.23
CA GLY A 153 14.20 22.12 -11.22
C GLY A 153 15.59 22.01 -10.58
N ASP A 154 15.68 21.64 -9.30
CA ASP A 154 16.90 21.75 -8.53
C ASP A 154 17.67 20.43 -8.52
N ILE A 155 18.63 20.32 -9.44
CA ILE A 155 19.38 19.09 -9.68
C ILE A 155 20.82 19.14 -9.14
N HIS A 156 21.23 20.20 -8.44
CA HIS A 156 22.66 20.45 -8.14
C HIS A 156 23.35 19.31 -7.38
N LYS A 157 22.64 18.59 -6.50
CA LYS A 157 23.19 17.42 -5.78
C LYS A 157 23.36 16.19 -6.65
N PHE A 158 22.73 16.18 -7.82
CA PHE A 158 22.61 15.02 -8.69
C PHE A 158 23.11 15.31 -10.11
N GLU A 159 23.86 16.37 -10.37
CA GLU A 159 24.28 16.74 -11.73
C GLU A 159 24.99 15.61 -12.49
N ASN A 160 25.70 14.73 -11.79
CA ASN A 160 26.39 13.57 -12.38
C ASN A 160 25.50 12.35 -12.63
N SER A 161 24.30 12.29 -12.05
CA SER A 161 23.40 11.11 -12.06
C SER A 161 22.00 11.40 -12.60
N SER A 162 21.59 12.67 -12.52
CA SER A 162 20.36 13.24 -13.03
C SER A 162 20.64 13.84 -14.39
N VAL A 163 19.77 13.56 -15.35
CA VAL A 163 19.81 14.18 -16.68
C VAL A 163 18.52 14.96 -16.89
N ARG A 164 18.54 15.88 -17.85
CA ARG A 164 17.37 16.68 -18.27
C ARG A 164 16.42 15.87 -19.17
N LYS A 165 16.23 14.59 -18.86
CA LYS A 165 15.42 13.62 -19.62
C LYS A 165 14.76 12.64 -18.66
N ILE A 166 13.63 12.08 -19.08
CA ILE A 166 12.92 11.03 -18.35
C ILE A 166 12.95 9.74 -19.16
N ILE A 167 13.60 8.73 -18.59
CA ILE A 167 13.78 7.42 -19.24
C ILE A 167 12.83 6.38 -18.66
N SER A 168 12.59 5.31 -19.41
CA SER A 168 11.78 4.19 -18.94
C SER A 168 12.61 3.23 -18.09
N LYS A 169 12.08 2.83 -16.93
CA LYS A 169 12.69 1.82 -16.04
C LYS A 169 11.62 0.95 -15.38
N GLN A 170 10.80 0.27 -16.18
CA GLN A 170 9.70 -0.56 -15.67
C GLN A 170 10.18 -1.66 -14.70
N GLY A 171 11.28 -2.34 -15.00
CA GLY A 171 11.83 -3.39 -14.13
C GLY A 171 12.17 -2.88 -12.72
N GLU A 172 12.74 -1.68 -12.62
CA GLU A 172 13.05 -1.06 -11.32
C GLU A 172 11.79 -0.54 -10.63
N LEU A 173 10.84 0.03 -11.37
CA LEU A 173 9.53 0.37 -10.81
C LEU A 173 8.87 -0.85 -10.16
N ASP A 174 8.80 -1.98 -10.87
CA ASP A 174 8.19 -3.21 -10.36
C ASP A 174 8.90 -3.75 -9.12
N LYS A 175 10.25 -3.73 -9.13
CA LYS A 175 11.08 -4.13 -7.99
C LYS A 175 10.75 -3.30 -6.76
N TYR A 176 10.77 -1.98 -6.89
CA TYR A 176 10.55 -1.07 -5.78
C TYR A 176 9.09 -1.04 -5.33
N TYR A 177 8.14 -1.19 -6.26
CA TYR A 177 6.74 -1.37 -5.93
C TYR A 177 6.54 -2.59 -5.03
N ARG A 178 7.10 -3.76 -5.39
CA ARG A 178 7.02 -4.97 -4.54
C ARG A 178 7.66 -4.80 -3.16
N LEU A 179 8.73 -4.01 -3.06
CA LEU A 179 9.44 -3.78 -1.80
C LEU A 179 8.71 -2.81 -0.86
N PHE A 180 8.15 -1.73 -1.41
CA PHE A 180 7.67 -0.59 -0.62
C PHE A 180 6.15 -0.38 -0.66
N ALA A 181 5.44 -0.89 -1.67
CA ALA A 181 3.99 -0.80 -1.68
C ALA A 181 3.44 -1.50 -0.44
N PRO A 182 2.51 -0.88 0.30
CA PRO A 182 1.88 -1.51 1.43
C PRO A 182 1.27 -2.83 0.97
N LYS A 183 1.75 -3.94 1.53
CA LYS A 183 1.11 -5.23 1.31
C LYS A 183 -0.32 -5.08 1.80
N ASP A 184 -1.27 -5.46 0.96
CA ASP A 184 -2.67 -5.49 1.39
C ASP A 184 -2.73 -6.21 2.73
N SER A 185 -3.30 -5.53 3.72
CA SER A 185 -3.52 -6.14 5.01
C SER A 185 -4.30 -7.44 4.76
N ILE A 186 -4.03 -8.46 5.57
CA ILE A 186 -4.79 -9.72 5.53
C ILE A 186 -6.30 -9.40 5.48
N ARG A 187 -6.72 -8.37 6.22
CA ARG A 187 -8.09 -7.80 6.21
C ARG A 187 -8.58 -7.32 4.84
N LYS A 188 -7.76 -6.63 4.03
CA LYS A 188 -8.14 -6.15 2.70
C LYS A 188 -8.15 -7.27 1.65
N LYS A 189 -7.24 -8.24 1.77
CA LYS A 189 -7.29 -9.48 0.96
C LYS A 189 -8.53 -10.29 1.29
N ILE A 190 -8.87 -10.42 2.57
CA ILE A 190 -10.13 -11.00 3.03
C ILE A 190 -11.31 -10.25 2.38
N LEU A 191 -11.44 -8.93 2.55
CA LEU A 191 -12.53 -8.12 1.95
C LEU A 191 -12.68 -8.25 0.43
N THR A 192 -11.59 -8.48 -0.29
CA THR A 192 -11.63 -8.69 -1.75
C THR A 192 -12.14 -10.10 -2.08
N TYR A 193 -11.72 -11.09 -1.31
CA TYR A 193 -12.21 -12.47 -1.37
C TYR A 193 -13.71 -12.55 -1.04
N GLN A 194 -14.18 -11.72 -0.11
CA GLN A 194 -15.59 -11.63 0.30
C GLN A 194 -16.51 -11.11 -0.81
N ARG A 195 -15.99 -10.36 -1.80
CA ARG A 195 -16.78 -9.86 -2.95
C ARG A 195 -16.91 -10.87 -4.09
N SER A 196 -16.02 -11.86 -4.16
CA SER A 196 -16.18 -13.01 -5.04
C SER A 196 -16.93 -14.09 -4.27
N ASN A 197 -18.22 -14.30 -4.57
CA ASN A 197 -19.06 -15.38 -4.00
C ASN A 197 -18.59 -16.81 -4.35
N SER A 198 -17.31 -17.01 -4.67
CA SER A 198 -16.71 -18.32 -4.89
C SER A 198 -16.04 -18.79 -3.61
N VAL A 199 -16.56 -19.87 -3.02
CA VAL A 199 -15.83 -20.63 -2.00
C VAL A 199 -14.50 -21.07 -2.62
N PRO A 200 -13.34 -20.79 -2.00
CA PRO A 200 -12.05 -21.27 -2.49
C PRO A 200 -12.04 -22.80 -2.58
N GLU A 201 -11.30 -23.35 -3.54
CA GLU A 201 -10.91 -24.76 -3.48
C GLU A 201 -10.01 -25.00 -2.27
N THR A 202 -10.17 -26.17 -1.65
CA THR A 202 -9.43 -26.62 -0.47
C THR A 202 -7.91 -26.45 -0.59
N ASP A 203 -7.35 -26.79 -1.76
CA ASP A 203 -5.91 -26.70 -2.05
C ASP A 203 -5.37 -25.26 -1.94
N LYS A 204 -6.13 -24.27 -2.39
CA LYS A 204 -5.74 -22.86 -2.32
C LYS A 204 -5.75 -22.34 -0.89
N VAL A 205 -6.67 -22.85 -0.06
CA VAL A 205 -6.71 -22.52 1.37
C VAL A 205 -5.48 -23.11 2.07
N ILE A 206 -5.14 -24.37 1.77
CA ILE A 206 -3.94 -25.03 2.31
C ILE A 206 -2.67 -24.27 1.89
N GLU A 207 -2.51 -23.97 0.60
CA GLU A 207 -1.36 -23.22 0.08
C GLU A 207 -1.22 -21.86 0.77
N THR A 208 -2.34 -21.13 0.92
CA THR A 208 -2.38 -19.82 1.56
C THR A 208 -2.03 -19.92 3.04
N MET A 209 -2.64 -20.87 3.76
CA MET A 209 -2.38 -21.10 5.18
C MET A 209 -0.90 -21.43 5.42
N CYS A 210 -0.35 -22.36 4.64
CA CYS A 210 1.04 -22.79 4.77
C CYS A 210 2.03 -21.70 4.37
N ARG A 211 1.70 -20.85 3.40
CA ARG A 211 2.53 -19.71 2.98
C ARG A 211 2.62 -18.63 4.06
N TYR A 212 1.51 -18.32 4.72
CA TYR A 212 1.43 -17.13 5.59
C TYR A 212 1.42 -17.43 7.10
N ASN A 213 1.25 -18.68 7.52
CA ASN A 213 1.27 -19.05 8.93
C ASN A 213 2.19 -20.25 9.18
N ALA A 214 3.45 -19.96 9.52
CA ALA A 214 4.48 -20.97 9.78
C ALA A 214 4.09 -21.98 10.88
N LYS A 215 3.31 -21.55 11.89
CA LYS A 215 2.82 -22.45 12.96
C LYS A 215 1.73 -23.39 12.46
N ALA A 216 0.79 -22.87 11.66
CA ALA A 216 -0.22 -23.69 11.03
C ALA A 216 0.41 -24.69 10.05
N LYS A 217 1.39 -24.24 9.25
CA LYS A 217 2.19 -25.10 8.37
C LYS A 217 2.85 -26.25 9.15
N ALA A 218 3.57 -25.93 10.22
CA ALA A 218 4.30 -26.92 10.99
C ALA A 218 3.40 -27.95 11.69
N LEU A 219 2.19 -27.55 12.11
CA LEU A 219 1.19 -28.48 12.61
C LEU A 219 0.58 -29.33 11.48
N PHE A 220 0.25 -28.70 10.35
CA PHE A 220 -0.36 -29.36 9.19
C PHE A 220 0.57 -30.43 8.59
N GLU A 221 1.86 -30.13 8.48
CA GLU A 221 2.90 -31.05 7.98
C GLU A 221 3.44 -31.99 9.07
N GLY A 222 3.04 -31.80 10.33
CA GLY A 222 3.51 -32.62 11.46
C GLY A 222 4.96 -32.37 11.89
N SER A 223 5.61 -31.32 11.38
CA SER A 223 7.00 -30.99 11.69
C SER A 223 7.20 -30.37 13.09
N TYR A 224 6.12 -29.95 13.76
CA TYR A 224 6.16 -29.45 15.13
C TYR A 224 4.87 -29.74 15.90
N THR A 225 4.94 -30.69 16.83
CA THR A 225 3.84 -31.05 17.75
C THR A 225 4.26 -30.80 19.19
N SER A 226 3.31 -30.44 20.06
CA SER A 226 3.57 -30.25 21.49
C SER A 226 3.56 -31.55 22.31
N GLY A 227 3.29 -32.69 21.68
CA GLY A 227 3.16 -33.99 22.33
C GLY A 227 1.77 -34.26 22.90
N ASP A 228 0.92 -33.23 23.00
CA ASP A 228 -0.49 -33.37 23.36
C ASP A 228 -1.35 -33.35 22.09
N ALA A 229 -1.74 -34.54 21.66
CA ALA A 229 -2.59 -34.81 20.51
C ALA A 229 -3.81 -33.88 20.42
N SER A 230 -4.60 -33.80 21.50
CA SER A 230 -5.87 -33.05 21.49
C SER A 230 -5.64 -31.55 21.41
N LYS A 231 -4.54 -31.07 22.01
CA LYS A 231 -4.14 -29.66 21.99
C LYS A 231 -3.64 -29.23 20.63
N ASP A 232 -2.86 -30.08 19.97
CA ASP A 232 -2.34 -29.82 18.63
C ASP A 232 -3.47 -29.87 17.58
N ASP A 233 -4.39 -30.83 17.71
CA ASP A 233 -5.61 -30.91 16.88
C ASP A 233 -6.42 -29.60 16.99
N PHE A 234 -6.72 -29.17 18.21
CA PHE A 234 -7.51 -27.96 18.42
C PHE A 234 -6.80 -26.69 17.96
N ARG A 235 -5.47 -26.61 18.06
CA ARG A 235 -4.67 -25.48 17.54
C ARG A 235 -4.75 -25.39 16.01
N LEU A 236 -4.62 -26.51 15.31
CA LEU A 236 -4.78 -26.53 13.86
C LEU A 236 -6.20 -26.11 13.47
N ILE A 237 -7.22 -26.64 14.15
CA ILE A 237 -8.63 -26.27 13.92
C ILE A 237 -8.87 -24.76 14.13
N LEU A 238 -8.25 -24.11 15.11
CA LEU A 238 -8.35 -22.66 15.30
C LEU A 238 -7.72 -21.87 14.14
N PHE A 239 -6.60 -22.34 13.58
CA PHE A 239 -6.05 -21.75 12.37
C PHE A 239 -7.00 -21.95 11.19
N LEU A 240 -7.49 -23.18 10.96
CA LEU A 240 -8.44 -23.49 9.89
C LEU A 240 -9.69 -22.62 9.98
N ASN A 241 -10.25 -22.42 11.17
CA ASN A 241 -11.40 -21.53 11.38
C ASN A 241 -11.13 -20.10 10.87
N SER A 242 -9.91 -19.60 11.05
CA SER A 242 -9.50 -18.26 10.60
C SER A 242 -9.36 -18.15 9.08
N PHE A 243 -8.99 -19.24 8.39
CA PHE A 243 -8.79 -19.26 6.93
C PHE A 243 -10.05 -19.67 6.15
N THR A 244 -10.94 -20.45 6.78
CA THR A 244 -12.18 -20.98 6.17
C THR A 244 -13.44 -20.21 6.58
N HIS A 245 -13.30 -19.21 7.46
CA HIS A 245 -14.40 -18.41 8.00
C HIS A 245 -15.50 -19.26 8.67
N GLY A 246 -15.10 -20.34 9.34
CA GLY A 246 -16.02 -21.24 10.04
C GLY A 246 -16.81 -22.17 9.12
N ASN A 247 -16.41 -22.34 7.85
CA ASN A 247 -16.95 -23.41 7.01
C ASN A 247 -16.50 -24.77 7.58
N ALA A 248 -17.38 -25.39 8.37
CA ALA A 248 -17.08 -26.63 9.10
C ALA A 248 -16.73 -27.80 8.17
N GLU A 249 -17.37 -27.90 7.01
CA GLU A 249 -17.11 -28.97 6.04
C GLU A 249 -15.69 -28.84 5.47
N MET A 250 -15.30 -27.63 5.04
CA MET A 250 -13.95 -27.37 4.55
C MET A 250 -12.89 -27.52 5.64
N MET A 251 -13.19 -27.09 6.87
CA MET A 251 -12.29 -27.32 8.01
C MET A 251 -12.04 -28.82 8.23
N ARG A 252 -13.10 -29.63 8.14
CA ARG A 252 -13.01 -31.09 8.26
C ARG A 252 -12.19 -31.68 7.13
N GLU A 253 -12.47 -31.28 5.89
CA GLU A 253 -11.74 -31.76 4.71
C GLU A 253 -10.24 -31.46 4.80
N ILE A 254 -9.86 -30.21 5.12
CA ILE A 254 -8.45 -29.82 5.27
C ILE A 254 -7.81 -30.58 6.43
N PHE A 255 -8.48 -30.72 7.57
CA PHE A 255 -7.91 -31.40 8.72
C PHE A 255 -7.56 -32.86 8.42
N LEU A 256 -8.43 -33.56 7.67
CA LEU A 256 -8.21 -34.94 7.27
C LEU A 256 -7.04 -35.12 6.28
N GLN A 257 -6.60 -34.04 5.62
CA GLN A 257 -5.38 -34.03 4.79
C GLN A 257 -4.10 -33.74 5.59
N SER A 258 -4.22 -33.33 6.86
CA SER A 258 -3.06 -32.98 7.69
C SER A 258 -2.37 -34.22 8.27
N ALA A 259 -1.10 -34.07 8.65
CA ALA A 259 -0.35 -35.09 9.38
C ALA A 259 -0.90 -35.38 10.79
N LEU A 260 -1.83 -34.56 11.29
CA LEU A 260 -2.51 -34.80 12.57
C LEU A 260 -3.71 -35.74 12.43
N ASN A 261 -4.13 -36.05 11.19
CA ASN A 261 -5.18 -37.01 10.94
C ASN A 261 -4.75 -38.40 11.46
N ARG A 262 -5.59 -38.94 12.34
CA ARG A 262 -5.38 -40.18 13.08
C ARG A 262 -6.62 -41.06 12.99
N ILE A 263 -7.36 -40.97 11.89
CA ILE A 263 -8.59 -41.72 11.65
C ILE A 263 -8.38 -43.24 11.75
N ASP A 264 -7.19 -43.72 11.36
CA ASP A 264 -6.79 -45.12 11.44
C ASP A 264 -6.23 -45.53 12.82
N ASP A 265 -5.91 -44.56 13.68
CA ASP A 265 -5.39 -44.80 15.03
C ASP A 265 -6.54 -45.12 16.00
N ARG A 266 -6.66 -46.41 16.33
CA ARG A 266 -7.71 -46.92 17.23
C ARG A 266 -7.39 -46.80 18.72
N SER A 267 -6.23 -46.23 19.10
CA SER A 267 -5.76 -46.18 20.49
C SER A 267 -6.66 -45.34 21.41
N LYS A 268 -7.17 -44.20 20.92
CA LYS A 268 -8.05 -43.32 21.70
C LYS A 268 -9.50 -43.31 21.24
N ARG A 269 -9.77 -43.55 19.95
CA ARG A 269 -11.13 -43.68 19.40
C ARG A 269 -11.23 -44.99 18.65
N ARG A 270 -12.09 -45.89 19.15
CA ARG A 270 -12.17 -47.28 18.67
C ARG A 270 -12.80 -47.42 17.28
N THR A 271 -13.58 -46.44 16.85
CA THR A 271 -14.26 -46.45 15.54
C THR A 271 -14.02 -45.16 14.79
N GLU A 272 -14.18 -45.21 13.48
CA GLU A 272 -14.03 -44.08 12.57
C GLU A 272 -15.09 -43.01 12.85
N GLU A 273 -16.33 -43.42 13.09
CA GLU A 273 -17.43 -42.53 13.46
C GLU A 273 -17.14 -41.82 14.79
N GLY A 274 -16.50 -42.51 15.73
CA GLY A 274 -16.06 -41.92 17.00
C GLY A 274 -14.95 -40.86 16.81
N TYR A 275 -14.04 -41.09 15.86
CA TYR A 275 -13.01 -40.12 15.50
C TYR A 275 -13.61 -38.88 14.81
N LEU A 276 -14.48 -39.10 13.83
CA LEU A 276 -15.16 -38.02 13.10
C LEU A 276 -16.04 -37.18 14.03
N ARG A 277 -16.79 -37.81 14.94
CA ARG A 277 -17.58 -37.08 15.95
C ARG A 277 -16.70 -36.20 16.84
N TYR A 278 -15.53 -36.70 17.26
CA TYR A 278 -14.56 -35.91 18.02
C TYR A 278 -14.05 -34.70 17.21
N LEU A 279 -13.76 -34.89 15.92
CA LEU A 279 -13.33 -33.83 15.03
C LEU A 279 -14.44 -32.79 14.85
N ASP A 280 -15.67 -33.22 14.58
CA ASP A 280 -16.84 -32.36 14.40
C ASP A 280 -17.16 -31.57 15.67
N GLU A 281 -17.07 -32.20 16.85
CA GLU A 281 -17.21 -31.51 18.14
C GLU A 281 -16.10 -30.47 18.35
N SER A 282 -14.87 -30.78 17.96
CA SER A 282 -13.73 -29.86 18.05
C SER A 282 -13.89 -28.65 17.12
N ILE A 283 -14.35 -28.89 15.88
CA ILE A 283 -14.68 -27.85 14.90
C ILE A 283 -15.83 -27.00 15.42
N ASN A 284 -16.92 -27.61 15.88
CA ASN A 284 -18.05 -26.90 16.47
C ASN A 284 -17.64 -26.05 17.68
N LYS A 285 -16.71 -26.54 18.53
CA LYS A 285 -16.14 -25.75 19.63
C LYS A 285 -15.32 -24.56 19.13
N ALA A 286 -14.57 -24.69 18.05
CA ALA A 286 -13.77 -23.61 17.48
C ALA A 286 -14.65 -22.55 16.80
N VAL A 287 -15.64 -22.98 16.02
CA VAL A 287 -16.67 -22.12 15.41
C VAL A 287 -17.45 -21.39 16.50
N LYS A 288 -17.92 -22.12 17.52
CA LYS A 288 -18.60 -21.52 18.68
C LYS A 288 -17.68 -20.59 19.43
N LYS A 289 -16.44 -20.94 19.82
CA LYS A 289 -15.55 -20.00 20.54
C LYS A 289 -15.25 -18.73 19.74
N GLY A 290 -15.35 -18.77 18.42
CA GLY A 290 -15.34 -17.60 17.55
C GLY A 290 -16.71 -16.91 17.43
N TRP A 291 -17.39 -16.52 18.53
CA TRP A 291 -18.58 -15.63 18.54
C TRP A 291 -18.23 -14.21 18.04
N GLY A 292 -17.75 -14.12 16.81
CA GLY A 292 -17.90 -12.97 15.95
C GLY A 292 -18.44 -13.50 14.64
N GLN A 293 -19.74 -13.33 14.40
CA GLN A 293 -20.19 -13.19 13.02
C GLN A 293 -19.52 -11.91 12.50
N TYR A 294 -18.30 -12.02 11.97
CA TYR A 294 -17.55 -10.89 11.43
C TYR A 294 -18.19 -10.29 10.15
N TRP A 295 -19.40 -10.73 9.82
CA TRP A 295 -20.23 -10.33 8.70
C TRP A 295 -21.45 -9.48 9.10
N GLU A 296 -21.82 -9.41 10.39
CA GLU A 296 -22.84 -8.47 10.88
C GLU A 296 -22.16 -7.22 11.48
N TYR A 297 -22.03 -6.16 10.68
CA TYR A 297 -21.31 -4.93 11.03
C TYR A 297 -22.16 -3.86 11.78
N ASN A 298 -23.24 -4.24 12.45
CA ASN A 298 -23.95 -3.33 13.37
C ASN A 298 -23.40 -3.36 14.82
N TYR A 299 -22.43 -4.22 15.12
CA TYR A 299 -21.97 -4.44 16.50
C TYR A 299 -21.20 -3.26 17.14
N HIS A 300 -20.78 -2.26 16.37
CA HIS A 300 -20.07 -1.09 16.91
C HIS A 300 -20.98 0.08 17.33
N ARG A 301 -22.31 -0.11 17.43
CA ARG A 301 -23.21 1.01 17.76
C ARG A 301 -23.88 1.02 19.14
N ASP A 302 -23.81 -0.04 19.95
CA ASP A 302 -24.45 -0.02 21.28
C ASP A 302 -23.42 -0.14 22.43
N GLY A 303 -22.39 0.71 22.36
CA GLY A 303 -21.40 0.89 23.42
C GLY A 303 -21.50 2.25 24.08
N GLY A 304 -22.61 2.54 24.75
CA GLY A 304 -22.76 3.68 25.66
C GLY A 304 -24.21 3.89 26.08
N GLY A 305 -24.58 3.94 27.35
CA GLY A 305 -23.85 3.68 28.58
C GLY A 305 -24.89 3.47 29.68
N HIS A 306 -24.59 2.60 30.65
CA HIS A 306 -25.30 2.61 31.92
C HIS A 306 -24.54 3.54 32.86
N ALA A 307 -25.16 4.67 33.15
CA ALA A 307 -24.84 5.52 34.29
C ALA A 307 -25.20 4.75 35.56
N LEU A 308 -24.28 4.69 36.52
CA LEU A 308 -24.58 4.57 37.94
C LEU A 308 -23.46 5.29 38.71
N GLU A 309 -23.88 6.34 39.44
CA GLU A 309 -23.25 7.07 40.56
C GLU A 309 -21.76 7.44 40.50
#